data_AF-A0A3M6UUQ4-F1
#
_entry.id   AF-A0A3M6UUQ4-F1
#
_cell.length_a   1.000
_cell.length_b   1.000
_cell.length_c   1.000
_cell.angle_alpha   90.00
_cell.angle_beta   90.00
_cell.angle_gamma   90.00
#
_symmetry.space_group_name_H-M   'P 1'
#
loop_
_entity.id
_entity.type
_entity.pdbx_description
1 polymer ?
#
loop_
_entity_poly.entity_id
_entity_poly.type
_entity_poly.pdbx_seq_one_letter_code
_entity_poly.pdbx_strand_id
1 'polypeptide(L)'
;MRAEICTLLPSTEGNEGLVELTLSANHGVTHLGWTQLAIAIAANSQLQNLYLDYNNIGDYGADVLSVALAASSSLEIVDLEGSGVSEKGAEMFFAVIANYPTKMQELVLFEENVSVELIGQISDCLSLKFQGSADNWESPKKSLDDDHSNQVA
;
A
#
# COMPACT_ATOMS: atom_id res chain seq x y z
N MET A 1 20.70 19.41 -12.42
CA MET A 1 19.57 20.11 -11.78
C MET A 1 18.51 19.08 -11.33
N ARG A 2 18.94 18.08 -10.55
CA ARG A 2 18.13 16.94 -10.05
C ARG A 2 18.81 16.45 -8.76
N ALA A 3 18.55 17.09 -7.61
CA ALA A 3 18.96 16.56 -6.30
C ALA A 3 18.48 17.38 -5.06
N GLU A 4 17.56 18.35 -5.15
CA GLU A 4 17.34 19.28 -4.02
C GLU A 4 15.95 19.26 -3.36
N ILE A 5 15.07 18.30 -3.71
CA ILE A 5 13.77 18.16 -3.01
C ILE A 5 13.81 17.08 -1.91
N CYS A 6 14.70 16.08 -2.02
CA CYS A 6 14.76 14.98 -1.04
C CYS A 6 15.40 15.36 0.31
N THR A 7 16.03 16.53 0.44
CA THR A 7 16.73 16.95 1.68
C THR A 7 15.84 17.69 2.68
N LEU A 8 14.56 17.92 2.34
CA LEU A 8 13.60 18.63 3.20
C LEU A 8 12.65 17.71 3.99
N LEU A 9 12.74 16.40 3.82
CA LEU A 9 12.01 15.47 4.67
C LEU A 9 12.89 15.18 5.91
N PRO A 10 12.43 15.52 7.13
CA PRO A 10 13.16 15.11 8.32
C PRO A 10 13.28 13.59 8.30
N SER A 11 14.52 13.11 8.30
CA SER A 11 14.86 11.73 8.64
C SER A 11 14.29 11.48 10.03
N THR A 12 13.24 10.65 10.11
CA THR A 12 12.65 10.23 11.38
C THR A 12 13.59 9.23 12.05
N GLU A 13 14.74 9.72 12.54
CA GLU A 13 15.51 9.03 13.55
C GLU A 13 14.76 9.20 14.88
N GLY A 14 13.79 8.32 15.14
CA GLY A 14 13.30 8.07 16.51
C GLY A 14 11.90 8.55 16.88
N ASN A 15 11.07 9.04 15.94
CA ASN A 15 9.64 9.16 16.19
C ASN A 15 8.93 7.94 15.58
N GLU A 16 8.15 7.22 16.38
CA GLU A 16 7.16 6.27 15.89
C GLU A 16 6.28 7.03 14.87
N GLY A 17 6.38 6.63 13.60
CA GLY A 17 5.63 7.28 12.54
C GLY A 17 4.15 6.99 12.68
N LEU A 18 3.32 7.74 11.96
CA LEU A 18 1.89 7.50 11.98
C LEU A 18 1.59 6.11 11.38
N VAL A 19 1.03 5.20 12.18
CA VAL A 19 0.64 3.84 11.78
C VAL A 19 -0.80 3.79 11.26
N GLU A 20 -1.66 4.64 11.81
CA GLU A 20 -3.08 4.70 11.48
C GLU A 20 -3.51 6.14 11.26
N LEU A 21 -4.29 6.38 10.20
CA LEU A 21 -4.87 7.67 9.88
C LEU A 21 -6.36 7.52 9.56
N THR A 22 -7.20 8.20 10.34
CA THR A 22 -8.65 8.27 10.11
C THR A 22 -9.02 9.70 9.75
N LEU A 23 -9.64 9.89 8.58
CA LEU A 23 -10.15 11.17 8.10
C LEU A 23 -11.58 11.02 7.54
N SER A 24 -12.39 10.17 8.16
CA SER A 24 -13.76 9.89 7.73
C SER A 24 -14.67 11.12 7.73
N ALA A 25 -15.67 11.15 6.85
CA ALA A 25 -16.72 12.17 6.80
C ALA A 25 -16.25 13.64 6.64
N ASN A 26 -15.19 13.87 5.86
CA ASN A 26 -14.67 15.19 5.47
C ASN A 26 -15.07 15.56 4.02
N HIS A 27 -16.35 15.87 3.78
CA HIS A 27 -16.87 16.17 2.44
C HIS A 27 -16.28 17.43 1.76
N GLY A 28 -15.59 18.29 2.51
CA GLY A 28 -15.00 19.53 2.02
C GLY A 28 -13.59 19.39 1.43
N VAL A 29 -13.02 18.18 1.40
CA VAL A 29 -11.67 17.96 0.85
C VAL A 29 -11.69 18.17 -0.66
N THR A 30 -10.84 19.09 -1.11
CA THR A 30 -10.71 19.40 -2.54
C THR A 30 -9.81 18.39 -3.24
N HIS A 31 -9.83 18.37 -4.58
CA HIS A 31 -8.87 17.59 -5.38
C HIS A 31 -7.42 17.86 -4.97
N LEU A 32 -7.05 19.13 -4.72
CA LEU A 32 -5.72 19.48 -4.23
C LEU A 32 -5.42 18.85 -2.86
N GLY A 33 -6.42 18.80 -1.97
CA GLY A 33 -6.30 18.15 -0.67
C GLY A 33 -6.00 16.66 -0.81
N TRP A 34 -6.71 15.95 -1.70
CA TRP A 34 -6.44 14.54 -2.00
C TRP A 34 -5.05 14.32 -2.61
N THR A 35 -4.60 15.20 -3.50
CA THR A 35 -3.23 15.12 -4.04
C THR A 35 -2.18 15.29 -2.94
N GLN A 36 -2.37 16.26 -2.05
CA GLN A 36 -1.43 16.50 -0.95
C GLN A 36 -1.41 15.34 0.04
N LEU A 37 -2.58 14.76 0.34
CA LEU A 37 -2.68 13.57 1.18
C LEU A 37 -1.95 12.38 0.54
N ALA A 38 -2.18 12.12 -0.76
CA ALA A 38 -1.51 11.06 -1.50
C ALA A 38 0.03 11.21 -1.47
N ILE A 39 0.55 12.43 -1.63
CA ILE A 39 1.98 12.71 -1.51
C ILE A 39 2.49 12.41 -0.10
N ALA A 40 1.75 12.82 0.93
CA ALA A 40 2.12 12.57 2.32
C ALA A 40 2.13 11.07 2.66
N ILE A 41 1.14 10.32 2.16
CA ILE A 41 1.06 8.86 2.29
C ILE A 41 2.25 8.20 1.62
N ALA A 42 2.59 8.59 0.38
CA ALA A 42 3.72 8.02 -0.35
C ALA A 42 5.08 8.29 0.33
N ALA A 43 5.19 9.40 1.07
CA ALA A 43 6.39 9.74 1.84
C ALA A 43 6.45 9.04 3.22
N ASN A 44 5.34 8.47 3.68
CA ASN A 44 5.26 7.78 4.97
C ASN A 44 5.58 6.29 4.81
N SER A 45 6.56 5.81 5.58
CA SER A 45 7.03 4.41 5.56
C SER A 45 6.46 3.54 6.67
N GLN A 46 5.60 4.08 7.52
CA GLN A 46 5.05 3.42 8.71
C GLN A 46 3.51 3.31 8.71
N LEU A 47 2.81 4.10 7.87
CA LEU A 47 1.36 4.07 7.78
C LEU A 47 0.87 2.74 7.22
N GLN A 48 0.07 2.02 8.00
CA GLN A 48 -0.49 0.71 7.70
C GLN A 48 -1.99 0.80 7.42
N ASN A 49 -2.71 1.59 8.23
CA ASN A 49 -4.16 1.67 8.18
C ASN A 49 -4.60 3.09 7.77
N LEU A 50 -5.43 3.17 6.73
CA LEU A 50 -5.94 4.43 6.21
C LEU A 50 -7.46 4.36 6.06
N TYR A 51 -8.18 5.11 6.89
CA TYR A 51 -9.65 5.17 6.87
C TYR A 51 -10.11 6.51 6.32
N LEU A 52 -10.71 6.48 5.12
CA LEU A 52 -11.21 7.65 4.40
C LEU A 52 -12.68 7.50 4.04
N ASP A 53 -13.42 6.66 4.75
CA ASP A 53 -14.85 6.41 4.57
C ASP A 53 -15.71 7.69 4.63
N TYR A 54 -16.82 7.68 3.90
CA TYR A 54 -17.78 8.76 3.78
C TYR A 54 -17.18 10.10 3.32
N ASN A 55 -16.14 10.09 2.50
CA ASN A 55 -15.54 11.29 1.92
C ASN A 55 -15.94 11.50 0.46
N ASN A 56 -15.95 12.73 -0.05
CA ASN A 56 -16.15 12.94 -1.49
C ASN A 56 -14.82 12.76 -2.26
N ILE A 57 -14.35 11.51 -2.36
CA ILE A 57 -13.07 11.14 -2.99
C ILE A 57 -13.22 11.11 -4.50
N GLY A 58 -14.20 10.37 -5.00
CA GLY A 58 -14.44 10.16 -6.43
C GLY A 58 -13.28 9.49 -7.18
N ASP A 59 -13.43 9.32 -8.49
CA ASP A 59 -12.39 8.70 -9.33
C ASP A 59 -11.07 9.48 -9.33
N TYR A 60 -11.11 10.81 -9.16
CA TYR A 60 -9.89 11.61 -9.09
C TYR A 60 -9.09 11.29 -7.83
N GLY A 61 -9.75 11.20 -6.68
CA GLY A 61 -9.11 10.82 -5.43
C GLY A 61 -8.60 9.37 -5.49
N ALA A 62 -9.37 8.47 -6.09
CA ALA A 62 -8.96 7.08 -6.32
C ALA A 62 -7.67 6.99 -7.16
N ASP A 63 -7.55 7.75 -8.24
CA ASP A 63 -6.35 7.81 -9.09
C ASP A 63 -5.11 8.18 -8.27
N VAL A 64 -5.14 9.33 -7.57
CA VAL A 64 -3.98 9.80 -6.81
C VAL A 64 -3.65 8.90 -5.61
N LEU A 65 -4.66 8.32 -4.95
CA LEU A 65 -4.47 7.38 -3.85
C LEU A 65 -3.91 6.05 -4.34
N SER A 66 -4.31 5.56 -5.52
CA SER A 66 -3.74 4.34 -6.12
C SER A 66 -2.25 4.52 -6.44
N VAL A 67 -1.85 5.71 -6.92
CA VAL A 67 -0.43 6.04 -7.14
C VAL A 67 0.34 6.07 -5.82
N ALA A 68 -0.24 6.64 -4.76
CA ALA A 68 0.37 6.63 -3.43
C ALA A 68 0.53 5.20 -2.89
N LEU A 69 -0.45 4.34 -3.10
CA LEU A 69 -0.39 2.92 -2.76
C LEU A 69 0.75 2.21 -3.48
N ALA A 70 0.93 2.45 -4.79
CA ALA A 70 2.02 1.87 -5.57
C ALA A 70 3.42 2.28 -5.05
N ALA A 71 3.52 3.46 -4.43
CA ALA A 71 4.75 3.98 -3.85
C ALA A 71 4.95 3.58 -2.37
N SER A 72 3.88 3.18 -1.68
CA SER A 72 3.93 2.81 -0.26
C SER A 72 4.48 1.39 -0.07
N SER A 73 5.36 1.24 0.91
CA SER A 73 5.89 -0.06 1.35
C SER A 73 5.26 -0.57 2.65
N SER A 74 4.28 0.16 3.19
CA SER A 74 3.71 -0.09 4.53
C SER A 74 2.20 -0.20 4.58
N LEU A 75 1.46 0.34 3.61
CA LEU A 75 -0.01 0.30 3.63
C LEU A 75 -0.54 -1.13 3.51
N GLU A 76 -1.41 -1.50 4.45
CA GLU A 76 -2.03 -2.82 4.55
C GLU A 76 -3.55 -2.71 4.36
N ILE A 77 -4.18 -1.69 4.96
CA ILE A 77 -5.64 -1.51 4.92
C ILE A 77 -5.95 -0.10 4.40
N VAL A 78 -6.84 -0.05 3.39
CA VAL A 78 -7.43 1.21 2.92
C VAL A 78 -8.94 1.06 2.90
N ASP A 79 -9.63 1.95 3.61
CA ASP A 79 -11.08 2.03 3.65
C ASP A 79 -11.58 3.26 2.90
N LEU A 80 -12.41 3.02 1.88
CA LEU A 80 -13.04 4.02 1.03
C LEU A 80 -14.56 3.88 1.03
N GLU A 81 -15.18 3.21 2.00
CA GLU A 81 -16.63 3.02 2.05
C GLU A 81 -17.40 4.33 1.85
N GLY A 82 -18.45 4.33 1.03
CA GLY A 82 -19.32 5.47 0.79
C GLY A 82 -18.61 6.74 0.28
N SER A 83 -17.48 6.60 -0.42
CA SER A 83 -16.62 7.69 -0.87
C SER A 83 -16.76 8.11 -2.34
N GLY A 84 -17.72 7.52 -3.06
CA GLY A 84 -18.10 7.92 -4.43
C GLY A 84 -17.13 7.48 -5.52
N VAL A 85 -16.31 6.48 -5.22
CA VAL A 85 -15.46 5.75 -6.16
C VAL A 85 -16.35 4.93 -7.11
N SER A 86 -16.19 5.17 -8.41
CA SER A 86 -16.86 4.34 -9.40
C SER A 86 -16.01 3.11 -9.76
N GLU A 87 -16.58 2.23 -10.57
CA GLU A 87 -15.88 1.10 -11.18
C GLU A 87 -14.52 1.50 -11.80
N LYS A 88 -14.45 2.66 -12.46
CA LYS A 88 -13.20 3.18 -13.03
C LYS A 88 -12.14 3.47 -11.95
N GLY A 89 -12.55 4.07 -10.83
CA GLY A 89 -11.64 4.33 -9.71
C GLY A 89 -11.17 3.04 -9.05
N ALA A 90 -12.06 2.05 -8.90
CA ALA A 90 -11.70 0.72 -8.39
C ALA A 90 -10.74 -0.03 -9.32
N GLU A 91 -10.90 0.09 -10.65
CA GLU A 91 -9.97 -0.49 -11.64
C GLU A 91 -8.54 0.04 -11.47
N MET A 92 -8.37 1.30 -11.05
CA MET A 92 -7.05 1.87 -10.78
C MET A 92 -6.36 1.19 -9.60
N PHE A 93 -7.10 0.98 -8.50
CA PHE A 93 -6.60 0.21 -7.36
C PHE A 93 -6.29 -1.23 -7.76
N PHE A 94 -7.19 -1.90 -8.49
CA PHE A 94 -6.96 -3.25 -8.99
C PHE A 94 -5.69 -3.35 -9.84
N ALA A 95 -5.49 -2.42 -10.78
CA ALA A 95 -4.30 -2.37 -11.62
C ALA A 95 -3.02 -2.20 -10.78
N VAL A 96 -3.06 -1.37 -9.73
CA VAL A 96 -1.91 -1.20 -8.82
C VAL A 96 -1.65 -2.47 -8.02
N ILE A 97 -2.68 -3.03 -7.38
CA ILE A 97 -2.57 -4.25 -6.57
C ILE A 97 -2.05 -5.40 -7.44
N ALA A 98 -2.53 -5.56 -8.67
CA ALA A 98 -2.12 -6.64 -9.56
C ALA A 98 -0.65 -6.50 -10.02
N ASN A 99 -0.21 -5.28 -10.37
CA ASN A 99 1.05 -5.08 -11.08
C ASN A 99 2.23 -4.62 -10.21
N TYR A 100 1.99 -4.15 -8.99
CA TYR A 100 3.03 -3.61 -8.11
C TYR A 100 3.19 -4.45 -6.83
N PRO A 101 4.40 -4.48 -6.23
CA PRO A 101 4.61 -5.09 -4.93
C PRO A 101 4.01 -4.18 -3.86
N THR A 102 2.82 -4.54 -3.37
CA THR A 102 2.13 -3.85 -2.28
C THR A 102 2.09 -4.75 -1.04
N LYS A 103 1.95 -4.15 0.15
CA LYS A 103 1.62 -4.86 1.39
C LYS A 103 0.12 -4.92 1.67
N MET A 104 -0.67 -4.45 0.72
CA MET A 104 -2.12 -4.34 0.87
C MET A 104 -2.73 -5.72 1.11
N GLN A 105 -3.54 -5.79 2.15
CA GLN A 105 -4.31 -6.96 2.57
C GLN A 105 -5.80 -6.73 2.36
N GLU A 106 -6.25 -5.49 2.52
CA GLU A 106 -7.66 -5.14 2.47
C GLU A 106 -7.89 -3.79 1.78
N LEU A 107 -8.86 -3.78 0.87
CA LEU A 107 -9.40 -2.58 0.25
C LEU A 107 -10.92 -2.62 0.41
N VAL A 108 -11.46 -1.72 1.23
CA VAL A 108 -12.90 -1.63 1.50
C VAL A 108 -13.54 -0.67 0.50
N LEU A 109 -14.51 -1.17 -0.26
CA LEU A 109 -15.27 -0.44 -1.28
C LEU A 109 -16.79 -0.66 -1.10
N PHE A 110 -17.24 -0.77 0.16
CA PHE A 110 -18.67 -0.86 0.45
C PHE A 110 -19.37 0.46 0.11
N GLU A 111 -20.67 0.38 -0.20
CA GLU A 111 -21.47 1.54 -0.60
C GLU A 111 -20.92 2.33 -1.82
N GLU A 112 -20.05 1.70 -2.63
CA GLU A 112 -19.54 2.24 -3.89
C GLU A 112 -20.35 1.78 -5.11
N ASN A 113 -20.18 2.47 -6.24
CA ASN A 113 -20.74 2.05 -7.53
C ASN A 113 -19.74 1.17 -8.30
N VAL A 114 -19.42 0.00 -7.71
CA VAL A 114 -18.45 -0.98 -8.23
C VAL A 114 -19.12 -2.35 -8.40
N SER A 115 -18.83 -3.03 -9.50
CA SER A 115 -19.37 -4.36 -9.78
C SER A 115 -18.86 -5.43 -8.79
N VAL A 116 -19.69 -6.41 -8.49
CA VAL A 116 -19.32 -7.53 -7.61
C VAL A 116 -18.21 -8.36 -8.24
N GLU A 117 -18.18 -8.43 -9.57
CA GLU A 117 -17.12 -9.07 -10.33
C GLU A 117 -15.76 -8.42 -10.06
N LEU A 118 -15.66 -7.08 -10.11
CA LEU A 118 -14.41 -6.39 -9.85
C LEU A 118 -13.99 -6.50 -8.37
N ILE A 119 -14.94 -6.41 -7.44
CA ILE A 119 -14.65 -6.64 -6.00
C ILE A 119 -14.09 -8.05 -5.78
N GLY A 120 -14.66 -9.06 -6.46
CA GLY A 120 -14.15 -10.43 -6.43
C GLY A 120 -12.72 -10.53 -6.97
N GLN A 121 -12.43 -9.89 -8.10
CA GLN A 121 -11.08 -9.87 -8.69
C GLN A 121 -10.05 -9.22 -7.75
N ILE A 122 -10.41 -8.12 -7.08
CA ILE A 122 -9.56 -7.46 -6.09
C ILE A 122 -9.29 -8.40 -4.91
N SER A 123 -10.33 -9.02 -4.35
CA SER A 123 -10.21 -9.94 -3.23
C SER A 123 -9.34 -11.16 -3.54
N ASP A 124 -9.53 -11.76 -4.73
CA ASP A 124 -8.71 -12.87 -5.20
C ASP A 124 -7.23 -12.44 -5.35
N CYS A 125 -6.99 -11.24 -5.88
CA CYS A 125 -5.64 -10.71 -6.07
C CYS A 125 -4.92 -10.48 -4.73
N LEU A 126 -5.62 -9.89 -3.74
CA LEU A 126 -5.09 -9.67 -2.39
C LEU A 126 -4.79 -11.01 -1.69
N SER A 127 -5.69 -11.99 -1.81
CA SER A 127 -5.53 -13.33 -1.22
C SER A 127 -4.31 -14.08 -1.77
N LEU A 128 -4.07 -14.00 -3.10
CA LEU A 128 -2.91 -14.62 -3.74
C LEU A 128 -1.59 -14.00 -3.25
N LYS A 129 -1.57 -12.68 -3.03
CA LYS A 129 -0.36 -11.99 -2.56
C LYS A 129 -0.06 -12.28 -1.08
N PHE A 130 -1.08 -12.51 -0.27
CA PHE A 130 -0.91 -12.90 1.13
C PHE A 130 -0.24 -14.28 1.27
N GLN A 131 -0.60 -15.24 0.42
CA GLN A 131 -0.03 -16.60 0.46
C GLN A 131 1.42 -16.65 -0.02
N GLY A 132 1.80 -15.82 -1.02
CA GLY A 132 3.16 -15.79 -1.57
C GLY A 132 4.24 -15.27 -0.61
N SER A 133 3.88 -14.67 0.53
CA SER A 133 4.83 -14.18 1.54
C SER A 133 5.32 -15.26 2.51
N ALA A 134 4.62 -16.39 2.65
CA ALA A 134 4.95 -17.42 3.64
C ALA A 134 5.96 -18.47 3.12
N ASP A 135 6.06 -18.64 1.80
CA ASP A 135 6.76 -19.78 1.18
C ASP A 135 8.21 -19.49 0.74
N ASN A 136 8.75 -18.29 0.96
CA ASN A 136 10.09 -17.92 0.47
C ASN A 136 11.22 -18.03 1.51
N TRP A 137 11.04 -18.81 2.58
CA TRP A 137 12.14 -19.18 3.47
C TRP A 137 12.98 -20.31 2.84
N GLU A 138 13.95 -19.94 2.00
CA GLU A 138 15.10 -20.81 1.76
C GLU A 138 16.05 -20.69 2.96
N SER A 139 16.02 -21.70 3.84
CA SER A 139 17.03 -21.84 4.89
C SER A 139 18.42 -21.74 4.26
N PRO A 140 19.36 -20.92 4.79
CA PRO A 140 20.71 -20.88 4.27
C PRO A 140 21.30 -22.30 4.31
N LYS A 141 21.60 -22.86 3.14
CA LYS A 141 22.34 -24.12 3.04
C LYS A 141 23.67 -23.89 3.74
N LYS A 142 23.82 -24.49 4.92
CA LYS A 142 25.06 -24.54 5.68
C LYS A 142 26.11 -25.17 4.76
N SER A 143 26.99 -24.35 4.21
CA SER A 143 28.16 -24.80 3.47
C SER A 143 29.05 -25.55 4.47
N LEU A 144 28.94 -26.88 4.46
CA LEU A 144 29.87 -27.78 5.10
C LEU A 144 31.07 -27.93 4.16
N ASP A 145 31.96 -26.95 4.20
CA ASP A 145 33.35 -27.11 3.82
C ASP A 145 34.14 -26.40 4.91
N ASP A 146 34.70 -27.16 5.85
CA ASP A 146 36.16 -27.28 5.94
C ASP A 146 36.60 -28.07 7.20
N ASP A 147 37.59 -28.92 6.92
CA ASP A 147 38.71 -29.29 7.79
C ASP A 147 38.55 -30.43 8.81
N HIS A 148 38.96 -31.64 8.39
CA HIS A 148 40.28 -32.19 8.74
C HIS A 148 40.38 -33.67 8.36
N SER A 149 40.86 -33.95 7.14
CA SER A 149 41.55 -35.21 6.84
C SER A 149 43.02 -34.88 6.62
N ASN A 150 43.84 -35.01 7.67
CA ASN A 150 45.28 -35.19 7.49
C ASN A 150 45.81 -36.10 8.61
N GLN A 151 45.65 -37.42 8.41
CA GLN A 151 46.47 -38.40 9.10
C GLN A 151 47.76 -38.57 8.30
N VAL A 152 48.87 -38.16 8.92
CA VAL A 152 50.23 -38.49 8.49
C VAL A 152 50.87 -39.36 9.57
N ALA A 153 51.50 -40.45 9.08
CA ALA A 153 52.38 -41.42 9.74
C ALA A 153 51.73 -42.51 10.61
#